data_AF-K0R9K4-F1
#
_entry.id   AF-K0R9K4-F1
#
_cell.length_a   1.000
_cell.length_b   1.000
_cell.length_c   1.000
_cell.angle_alpha   90.00
_cell.angle_beta   90.00
_cell.angle_gamma   90.00
#
_symmetry.space_group_name_H-M   'P 1'
#
loop_
_entity.id
_entity.type
_entity.pdbx_description
1 polymer ?
#
loop_
_entity_poly.entity_id
_entity_poly.type
_entity_poly.pdbx_seq_one_letter_code
_entity_poly.pdbx_strand_id
1 'polypeptide(L)'
;MEATLSMTARFEQLNGCLALVTHYATLCKLTGLDRNPYVIFGSAMPIRSEDELLEFALRKDARAVTRAVNLSRFFSSFWLGRHEEAAEYGRSTRGSQQSTAVDIYHAFYYAITALILARRDAGESKKWIAIADPLVQLFRTLASYSAWNWENKLLLMEAESHFFKGEKDAAEKKYLSSIESAKDHKFVNEQGLGHELLSGFYSSYGDEDKSHTHKQHANDCYQEWGATAVLRRLRGDE
;
A
#
# COMPACT_ATOMS: atom_id res chain seq x y z
N MET A 1 9.29 3.96 40.32
CA MET A 1 9.13 3.26 39.03
C MET A 1 7.66 2.90 38.78
N GLU A 2 6.92 2.40 39.78
CA GLU A 2 5.45 2.19 39.68
C GLU A 2 4.63 3.48 39.55
N ALA A 3 5.07 4.59 40.14
CA ALA A 3 4.37 5.88 40.04
C ALA A 3 4.39 6.49 38.63
N THR A 4 5.44 6.22 37.84
CA THR A 4 5.56 6.70 36.46
C THR A 4 4.72 5.87 35.50
N LEU A 5 4.62 4.56 35.74
CA LEU A 5 3.73 3.63 35.03
C LEU A 5 2.24 3.93 35.31
N SER A 6 1.93 4.48 36.49
CA SER A 6 0.58 4.89 36.92
C SER A 6 0.08 6.16 36.20
N MET A 7 0.96 7.09 35.81
CA MET A 7 0.55 8.30 35.08
C MET A 7 0.24 8.04 33.60
N THR A 8 0.95 7.10 32.96
CA THR A 8 0.77 6.78 31.53
C THR A 8 -0.55 6.09 31.19
N ALA A 9 -1.26 5.55 32.20
CA ALA A 9 -2.54 4.86 32.01
C ALA A 9 -3.77 5.80 31.90
N ARG A 10 -3.59 7.13 32.03
CA ARG A 10 -4.71 8.08 32.15
C ARG A 10 -5.13 8.81 30.87
N PHE A 11 -4.47 8.61 29.73
CA PHE A 11 -4.80 9.37 28.52
C PHE A 11 -4.98 8.48 27.29
N GLU A 12 -6.21 8.42 26.76
CA GLU A 12 -6.52 7.90 25.42
C GLU A 12 -5.66 8.57 24.33
N GLN A 13 -5.12 9.76 24.59
CA GLN A 13 -4.18 10.48 23.73
C GLN A 13 -2.91 9.66 23.43
N LEU A 14 -2.48 8.77 24.34
CA LEU A 14 -1.30 7.94 24.13
C LEU A 14 -1.49 6.96 22.97
N ASN A 15 -2.69 6.38 22.81
CA ASN A 15 -3.00 5.50 21.68
C ASN A 15 -2.95 6.25 20.34
N GLY A 16 -3.43 7.50 20.32
CA GLY A 16 -3.32 8.37 19.14
C GLY A 16 -1.86 8.67 18.78
N CYS A 17 -1.03 8.99 19.77
CA CYS A 17 0.40 9.21 19.58
C CYS A 17 1.13 7.96 19.06
N LEU A 18 0.81 6.77 19.59
CA LEU A 18 1.41 5.52 19.15
C LEU A 18 1.01 5.15 17.71
N ALA A 19 -0.21 5.47 17.29
CA ALA A 19 -0.61 5.32 15.89
C ALA A 19 0.14 6.32 14.98
N LEU A 20 0.44 7.54 15.42
CA LEU A 20 1.21 8.50 14.63
C LEU A 20 2.66 8.03 14.38
N VAL A 21 3.27 7.30 15.32
CA VAL A 21 4.60 6.68 15.14
C VAL A 21 4.62 5.77 13.92
N THR A 22 3.57 4.98 13.70
CA THR A 22 3.55 4.01 12.59
C THR A 22 3.46 4.71 11.23
N HIS A 23 2.75 5.85 11.17
CA HIS A 23 2.72 6.69 9.97
C HIS A 23 4.09 7.31 9.70
N TYR A 24 4.76 7.83 10.74
CA TYR A 24 6.12 8.36 10.61
C TYR A 24 7.13 7.27 10.22
N ALA A 25 6.98 6.05 10.75
CA ALA A 25 7.80 4.91 10.36
C ALA A 25 7.64 4.55 8.88
N THR A 26 6.41 4.57 8.36
CA THR A 26 6.15 4.38 6.93
C THR A 26 6.83 5.48 6.11
N LEU A 27 6.71 6.74 6.54
CA LEU A 27 7.38 7.86 5.86
C LEU A 27 8.90 7.66 5.81
N CYS A 28 9.55 7.33 6.94
CA CYS A 28 10.99 7.07 6.98
C CYS A 28 11.39 5.95 6.01
N LYS A 29 10.63 4.84 6.00
CA LYS A 29 10.86 3.70 5.10
C LYS A 29 10.76 4.12 3.62
N LEU A 30 9.73 4.87 3.23
CA LEU A 30 9.49 5.26 1.83
C LEU A 30 10.43 6.37 1.34
N THR A 31 10.81 7.29 2.21
CA THR A 31 11.76 8.39 1.90
C THR A 31 13.22 7.96 2.01
N GLY A 32 13.50 6.78 2.57
CA GLY A 32 14.87 6.31 2.82
C GLY A 32 15.58 7.10 3.92
N LEU A 33 14.83 7.73 4.82
CA LEU A 33 15.40 8.40 6.00
C LEU A 33 15.87 7.35 7.01
N ASP A 34 17.18 7.29 7.24
CA ASP A 34 17.78 6.46 8.28
C ASP A 34 17.62 7.11 9.66
N ARG A 35 16.38 7.11 10.15
CA ARG A 35 16.03 7.58 11.50
C ARG A 35 15.18 6.52 12.17
N ASN A 36 15.46 6.25 13.45
CA ASN A 36 14.58 5.42 14.25
C ASN A 36 13.34 6.25 14.67
N PRO A 37 12.14 5.96 14.12
CA PRO A 37 10.94 6.74 14.40
C PRO A 37 10.41 6.55 15.82
N TYR A 38 10.83 5.47 16.50
CA TYR A 38 10.38 5.10 17.84
C TYR A 38 11.14 5.88 18.94
N VAL A 39 12.30 6.47 18.63
CA VAL A 39 13.09 7.28 19.58
C VAL A 39 12.34 8.54 20.04
N ILE A 40 11.43 9.09 19.20
CA ILE A 40 10.64 10.29 19.53
C ILE A 40 9.82 10.10 20.81
N PHE A 41 9.46 8.86 21.15
CA PHE A 41 8.67 8.52 22.31
C PHE A 41 9.47 7.90 23.44
N GLY A 42 10.80 7.77 23.30
CA GLY A 42 11.66 7.03 24.23
C GLY A 42 11.65 7.56 25.68
N SER A 43 11.29 8.84 25.89
CA SER A 43 11.11 9.43 27.23
C SER A 43 9.74 9.15 27.86
N ALA A 44 8.72 8.87 27.04
CA ALA A 44 7.34 8.61 27.49
C ALA A 44 6.99 7.11 27.52
N MET A 45 7.60 6.32 26.63
CA MET A 45 7.46 4.86 26.55
C MET A 45 8.77 4.22 26.05
N PRO A 46 9.24 3.11 26.65
CA PRO A 46 10.48 2.44 26.25
C PRO A 46 10.29 1.55 25.02
N ILE A 47 9.56 2.02 24.00
CA ILE A 47 9.36 1.30 22.73
C ILE A 47 10.42 1.78 21.74
N ARG A 48 11.19 0.85 21.18
CA ARG A 48 12.35 1.14 20.32
C ARG A 48 12.24 0.58 18.90
N SER A 49 11.23 -0.26 18.66
CA SER A 49 11.00 -0.93 17.39
C SER A 49 9.51 -1.12 17.10
N GLU A 50 9.20 -1.44 15.85
CA GLU A 50 7.84 -1.80 15.42
C GLU A 50 7.35 -3.08 16.09
N ASP A 51 8.24 -4.06 16.32
CA ASP A 51 7.93 -5.32 16.99
C ASP A 51 7.58 -5.12 18.47
N GLU A 52 8.38 -4.30 19.18
CA GLU A 52 8.08 -3.93 20.56
C GLU A 52 6.74 -3.18 20.67
N LEU A 53 6.43 -2.32 19.69
CA LEU A 53 5.15 -1.63 19.63
C LEU A 53 3.98 -2.61 19.41
N LEU A 54 4.14 -3.56 18.49
CA LEU A 54 3.12 -4.58 18.23
C LEU A 54 2.90 -5.47 19.46
N GLU A 55 3.97 -5.94 20.09
CA GLU A 55 3.89 -6.76 21.29
C GLU A 55 3.19 -6.00 22.43
N PHE A 56 3.55 -4.73 22.64
CA PHE A 56 2.87 -3.86 23.59
C PHE A 56 1.37 -3.73 23.26
N ALA A 57 1.02 -3.46 22.01
CA ALA A 57 -0.36 -3.28 21.58
C ALA A 57 -1.19 -4.55 21.77
N LEU A 58 -0.65 -5.72 21.45
CA LEU A 58 -1.29 -7.01 21.68
C LEU A 58 -1.50 -7.29 23.17
N ARG A 59 -0.47 -7.06 24.02
CA ARG A 59 -0.57 -7.25 25.47
C ARG A 59 -1.63 -6.34 26.12
N LYS A 60 -1.90 -5.18 25.54
CA LYS A 60 -2.86 -4.19 26.05
C LYS A 60 -4.23 -4.23 25.37
N ASP A 61 -4.46 -5.15 24.43
CA ASP A 61 -5.63 -5.15 23.52
C ASP A 61 -5.87 -3.78 22.85
N ALA A 62 -4.80 -3.07 22.53
CA ALA A 62 -4.84 -1.75 21.90
C ALA A 62 -5.11 -1.88 20.38
N ARG A 63 -6.33 -2.28 20.01
CA ARG A 63 -6.71 -2.64 18.63
C ARG A 63 -6.38 -1.57 17.58
N ALA A 64 -6.55 -0.29 17.92
CA ALA A 64 -6.22 0.81 17.02
C ALA A 64 -4.72 0.87 16.70
N VAL A 65 -3.85 0.62 17.70
CA VAL A 65 -2.40 0.61 17.53
C VAL A 65 -1.96 -0.64 16.77
N THR A 66 -2.49 -1.82 17.11
CA THR A 66 -2.24 -3.07 16.37
C THR A 66 -2.58 -2.91 14.89
N ARG A 67 -3.74 -2.30 14.61
CA ARG A 67 -4.17 -2.00 13.25
C ARG A 67 -3.23 -1.02 12.55
N ALA A 68 -2.82 0.06 13.21
CA ALA A 68 -1.91 1.06 12.65
C ALA A 68 -0.53 0.47 12.31
N VAL A 69 0.00 -0.44 13.15
CA VAL A 69 1.24 -1.17 12.88
C VAL A 69 1.09 -2.06 11.65
N ASN A 70 0.03 -2.86 11.58
CA ASN A 70 -0.20 -3.75 10.43
C ASN A 70 -0.38 -2.97 9.12
N LEU A 71 -1.08 -1.83 9.15
CA LEU A 71 -1.19 -0.95 7.99
C LEU A 71 0.16 -0.36 7.57
N SER A 72 0.98 0.12 8.51
CA SER A 72 2.34 0.60 8.25
C SER A 72 3.18 -0.46 7.54
N ARG A 73 3.17 -1.69 8.05
CA ARG A 73 3.86 -2.84 7.46
C ARG A 73 3.35 -3.15 6.07
N PHE A 74 2.03 -3.23 5.92
CA PHE A 74 1.37 -3.45 4.63
C PHE A 74 1.82 -2.43 3.57
N PHE A 75 1.66 -1.13 3.84
CA PHE A 75 1.99 -0.07 2.87
C PHE A 75 3.48 -0.04 2.55
N SER A 76 4.32 -0.19 3.57
CA SER A 76 5.78 -0.22 3.38
C SER A 76 6.21 -1.39 2.51
N SER A 77 5.71 -2.60 2.76
CA SER A 77 6.04 -3.77 1.96
C SER A 77 5.43 -3.70 0.55
N PHE A 78 4.22 -3.15 0.41
CA PHE A 78 3.60 -2.92 -0.92
C PHE A 78 4.46 -2.00 -1.80
N TRP A 79 4.75 -0.79 -1.33
CA TRP A 79 5.51 0.20 -2.10
C TRP A 79 6.96 -0.19 -2.33
N LEU A 80 7.51 -1.06 -1.48
CA LEU A 80 8.84 -1.62 -1.68
C LEU A 80 8.83 -2.92 -2.50
N GLY A 81 7.72 -3.27 -3.16
CA GLY A 81 7.62 -4.42 -4.07
C GLY A 81 7.59 -5.79 -3.39
N ARG A 82 7.57 -5.84 -2.05
CA ARG A 82 7.50 -7.08 -1.25
C ARG A 82 6.05 -7.51 -1.10
N HIS A 83 5.44 -7.89 -2.23
CA HIS A 83 4.01 -8.20 -2.31
C HIS A 83 3.59 -9.43 -1.49
N GLU A 84 4.48 -10.40 -1.29
CA GLU A 84 4.21 -11.55 -0.41
C GLU A 84 4.07 -11.12 1.05
N GLU A 85 5.04 -10.36 1.57
CA GLU A 85 4.96 -9.79 2.91
C GLU A 85 3.73 -8.89 3.07
N ALA A 86 3.45 -8.04 2.07
CA ALA A 86 2.27 -7.19 2.10
C ALA A 86 0.98 -8.03 2.24
N ALA A 87 0.89 -9.18 1.58
CA ALA A 87 -0.29 -10.03 1.65
C ALA A 87 -0.48 -10.72 3.01
N GLU A 88 0.58 -10.94 3.79
CA GLU A 88 0.49 -11.42 5.18
C GLU A 88 -0.21 -10.39 6.07
N TYR A 89 0.16 -9.11 5.93
CA TYR A 89 -0.43 -8.02 6.71
C TYR A 89 -1.83 -7.61 6.24
N GLY A 90 -2.16 -7.84 4.96
CA GLY A 90 -3.43 -7.43 4.35
C GLY A 90 -4.67 -8.16 4.88
N ARG A 91 -4.53 -9.37 5.44
CA ARG A 91 -5.67 -10.13 6.01
C ARG A 91 -6.18 -9.56 7.34
N SER A 92 -5.34 -8.84 8.07
CA SER A 92 -5.54 -8.53 9.49
C SER A 92 -6.45 -7.33 9.78
N THR A 93 -6.93 -6.61 8.75
CA THR A 93 -7.69 -5.35 8.91
C THR A 93 -9.21 -5.50 8.80
N ARG A 94 -9.72 -6.69 8.44
CA ARG A 94 -11.17 -6.97 8.36
C ARG A 94 -11.76 -7.15 9.76
N GLY A 95 -12.10 -6.05 10.44
CA GLY A 95 -12.71 -6.13 11.78
C GLY A 95 -13.40 -4.88 12.32
N SER A 96 -13.34 -3.73 11.66
CA SER A 96 -14.07 -2.54 12.13
C SER A 96 -15.45 -2.42 11.49
N GLN A 97 -16.44 -2.08 12.30
CA GLN A 97 -17.84 -1.90 11.91
C GLN A 97 -18.08 -0.61 11.09
N GLN A 98 -17.06 0.24 10.96
CA GLN A 98 -17.04 1.43 10.11
C GLN A 98 -15.80 1.40 9.22
N SER A 99 -16.00 1.60 7.91
CA SER A 99 -14.92 1.76 6.94
C SER A 99 -14.39 3.20 6.99
N THR A 100 -13.14 3.36 7.39
CA THR A 100 -12.43 4.64 7.31
C THR A 100 -11.88 4.86 5.89
N ALA A 101 -11.49 6.09 5.54
CA ALA A 101 -10.79 6.35 4.28
C ALA A 101 -9.57 5.44 4.10
N VAL A 102 -8.81 5.23 5.19
CA VAL A 102 -7.63 4.35 5.22
C VAL A 102 -8.00 2.90 4.88
N ASP A 103 -9.17 2.41 5.29
CA ASP A 103 -9.64 1.06 4.90
C ASP A 103 -9.86 0.94 3.39
N ILE A 104 -10.40 1.99 2.79
CA ILE A 104 -10.68 2.02 1.34
C ILE A 104 -9.36 2.03 0.57
N TYR A 105 -8.39 2.88 0.96
CA TYR A 105 -7.07 2.86 0.34
C TYR A 105 -6.36 1.52 0.55
N HIS A 106 -6.39 0.95 1.76
CA HIS A 106 -5.85 -0.37 2.01
C HIS A 106 -6.51 -1.44 1.11
N ALA A 107 -7.84 -1.40 0.95
CA ALA A 107 -8.57 -2.31 0.07
C ALA A 107 -8.09 -2.22 -1.38
N PHE A 108 -7.83 -1.02 -1.91
CA PHE A 108 -7.27 -0.83 -3.25
C PHE A 108 -5.92 -1.53 -3.41
N TYR A 109 -4.93 -1.18 -2.59
CA TYR A 109 -3.58 -1.73 -2.72
C TYR A 109 -3.55 -3.23 -2.40
N TYR A 110 -4.44 -3.73 -1.54
CA TYR A 110 -4.55 -5.15 -1.25
C TYR A 110 -5.13 -5.92 -2.45
N ALA A 111 -6.09 -5.33 -3.19
CA ALA A 111 -6.57 -5.90 -4.43
C ALA A 111 -5.46 -5.99 -5.50
N ILE A 112 -4.66 -4.93 -5.66
CA ILE A 112 -3.49 -4.93 -6.56
C ILE A 112 -2.49 -6.01 -6.12
N THR A 113 -2.17 -6.10 -4.83
CA THR A 113 -1.29 -7.15 -4.28
C THR A 113 -1.80 -8.54 -4.62
N ALA A 114 -3.09 -8.79 -4.40
CA ALA A 114 -3.71 -10.07 -4.73
C ALA A 114 -3.64 -10.38 -6.23
N LEU A 115 -3.90 -9.40 -7.11
CA LEU A 115 -3.83 -9.60 -8.56
C LEU A 115 -2.39 -9.89 -9.04
N ILE A 116 -1.39 -9.22 -8.48
CA ILE A 116 0.03 -9.50 -8.74
C ILE A 116 0.38 -10.94 -8.32
N LEU A 117 0.01 -11.33 -7.10
CA LEU A 117 0.28 -12.68 -6.59
C LEU A 117 -0.48 -13.76 -7.37
N ALA A 118 -1.70 -13.47 -7.82
CA ALA A 118 -2.48 -14.39 -8.64
C ALA A 118 -1.78 -14.74 -9.97
N ARG A 119 -1.07 -13.79 -10.58
CA ARG A 119 -0.28 -14.02 -11.80
C ARG A 119 1.02 -14.76 -11.55
N ARG A 120 1.63 -14.56 -10.38
CA ARG A 120 2.95 -15.12 -10.05
C ARG A 120 2.87 -16.60 -9.66
N ASP A 121 1.83 -16.99 -8.92
CA ASP A 121 1.65 -18.36 -8.44
C ASP A 121 0.35 -18.97 -8.96
N ALA A 122 0.48 -19.81 -10.00
CA ALA A 122 -0.63 -20.55 -10.61
C ALA A 122 -1.37 -21.47 -9.62
N GLY A 123 -0.68 -21.96 -8.58
CA GLY A 123 -1.26 -22.83 -7.55
C GLY A 123 -2.19 -22.08 -6.61
N GLU A 124 -1.89 -20.81 -6.33
CA GLU A 124 -2.69 -19.95 -5.45
C GLU A 124 -3.59 -18.94 -6.18
N SER A 125 -3.58 -18.88 -7.52
CA SER A 125 -4.36 -17.89 -8.28
C SER A 125 -5.82 -17.80 -7.84
N LYS A 126 -6.50 -18.95 -7.65
CA LYS A 126 -7.92 -18.97 -7.23
C LYS A 126 -8.16 -18.27 -5.90
N LYS A 127 -7.26 -18.46 -4.93
CA LYS A 127 -7.33 -17.83 -3.59
C LYS A 127 -7.17 -16.32 -3.71
N TRP A 128 -6.22 -15.86 -4.51
CA TRP A 128 -5.94 -14.44 -4.67
C TRP A 128 -7.03 -13.72 -5.48
N ILE A 129 -7.57 -14.35 -6.53
CA ILE A 129 -8.71 -13.82 -7.27
C ILE A 129 -9.96 -13.73 -6.40
N ALA A 130 -10.21 -14.73 -5.54
CA ALA A 130 -11.32 -14.66 -4.57
C ALA A 130 -11.19 -13.50 -3.55
N ILE A 131 -9.98 -12.98 -3.35
CA ILE A 131 -9.73 -11.77 -2.55
C ILE A 131 -9.94 -10.51 -3.39
N ALA A 132 -9.41 -10.48 -4.62
CA ALA A 132 -9.45 -9.31 -5.49
C ALA A 132 -10.85 -8.99 -6.00
N ASP A 133 -11.61 -9.99 -6.47
CA ASP A 133 -12.90 -9.79 -7.15
C ASP A 133 -13.90 -8.96 -6.32
N PRO A 134 -14.16 -9.24 -5.02
CA PRO A 134 -15.04 -8.42 -4.21
C PRO A 134 -14.56 -6.97 -4.04
N LEU A 135 -13.23 -6.75 -4.01
CA LEU A 135 -12.65 -5.43 -3.88
C LEU A 135 -12.80 -4.64 -5.18
N VAL A 136 -12.68 -5.28 -6.35
CA VAL A 136 -13.00 -4.65 -7.63
C VAL A 136 -14.46 -4.21 -7.68
N GLN A 137 -15.39 -5.05 -7.20
CA GLN A 137 -16.83 -4.68 -7.15
C GLN A 137 -17.10 -3.53 -6.18
N LEU A 138 -16.42 -3.52 -5.02
CA LEU A 138 -16.48 -2.39 -4.09
C LEU A 138 -16.07 -1.09 -4.79
N PHE A 139 -14.96 -1.08 -5.53
CA PHE A 139 -14.50 0.12 -6.22
C PHE A 139 -15.36 0.51 -7.42
N ARG A 140 -16.02 -0.45 -8.08
CA ARG A 140 -17.04 -0.14 -9.09
C ARG A 140 -18.21 0.64 -8.47
N THR A 141 -18.57 0.31 -7.24
CA THR A 141 -19.59 1.05 -6.48
C THR A 141 -19.06 2.41 -6.02
N LEU A 142 -17.82 2.49 -5.53
CA LEU A 142 -17.23 3.77 -5.11
C LEU A 142 -17.08 4.75 -6.28
N ALA A 143 -16.64 4.27 -7.44
CA ALA A 143 -16.51 5.10 -8.65
C ALA A 143 -17.84 5.67 -9.13
N SER A 144 -18.98 5.00 -8.89
CA SER A 144 -20.29 5.56 -9.20
C SER A 144 -20.68 6.72 -8.27
N TYR A 145 -20.14 6.76 -7.03
CA TYR A 145 -20.32 7.88 -6.11
C TYR A 145 -19.35 9.04 -6.40
N SER A 146 -18.11 8.74 -6.80
CA SER A 146 -17.12 9.76 -7.14
C SER A 146 -16.06 9.21 -8.08
N ALA A 147 -16.19 9.54 -9.37
CA ALA A 147 -15.17 9.21 -10.37
C ALA A 147 -13.83 9.85 -10.00
N TRP A 148 -13.84 11.12 -9.57
CA TRP A 148 -12.62 11.86 -9.21
C TRP A 148 -11.72 11.13 -8.21
N ASN A 149 -12.30 10.47 -7.21
CA ASN A 149 -11.52 9.82 -6.16
C ASN A 149 -11.16 8.36 -6.47
N TRP A 150 -11.98 7.67 -7.26
CA TRP A 150 -11.98 6.21 -7.31
C TRP A 150 -11.83 5.62 -8.72
N GLU A 151 -12.01 6.41 -9.77
CA GLU A 151 -11.97 5.93 -11.16
C GLU A 151 -10.60 5.34 -11.50
N ASN A 152 -9.51 6.07 -11.24
CA ASN A 152 -8.16 5.61 -11.56
C ASN A 152 -7.84 4.28 -10.87
N LYS A 153 -8.23 4.12 -9.59
CA LYS A 153 -8.03 2.89 -8.81
C LYS A 153 -8.82 1.72 -9.39
N LEU A 154 -10.09 1.94 -9.76
CA LEU A 154 -10.90 0.94 -10.42
C LEU A 154 -10.28 0.51 -11.76
N LEU A 155 -9.89 1.47 -12.60
CA LEU A 155 -9.27 1.22 -13.90
C LEU A 155 -7.98 0.41 -13.76
N LEU A 156 -7.15 0.71 -12.77
CA LEU A 156 -5.91 -0.03 -12.55
C LEU A 156 -6.18 -1.49 -12.14
N MET A 157 -7.14 -1.72 -11.24
CA MET A 157 -7.51 -3.08 -10.85
C MET A 157 -8.15 -3.86 -12.00
N GLU A 158 -8.96 -3.20 -12.83
CA GLU A 158 -9.50 -3.81 -14.05
C GLU A 158 -8.39 -4.16 -15.04
N ALA A 159 -7.36 -3.30 -15.20
CA ALA A 159 -6.21 -3.57 -16.04
C ALA A 159 -5.46 -4.85 -15.60
N GLU A 160 -5.15 -4.93 -14.31
CA GLU A 160 -4.50 -6.08 -13.69
C GLU A 160 -5.35 -7.37 -13.79
N SER A 161 -6.69 -7.24 -13.72
CA SER A 161 -7.62 -8.35 -13.91
C SER A 161 -7.64 -8.86 -15.35
N HIS A 162 -7.65 -7.95 -16.33
CA HIS A 162 -7.55 -8.29 -17.76
C HIS A 162 -6.18 -8.92 -18.07
N PHE A 163 -5.11 -8.40 -17.47
CA PHE A 163 -3.76 -8.97 -17.62
C PHE A 163 -3.71 -10.40 -17.08
N PHE A 164 -4.27 -10.67 -15.90
CA PHE A 164 -4.37 -12.03 -15.36
C PHE A 164 -5.13 -12.98 -16.30
N LYS A 165 -6.14 -12.50 -17.02
CA LYS A 165 -6.92 -13.29 -17.99
C LYS A 165 -6.25 -13.44 -19.36
N GLY A 166 -5.12 -12.76 -19.60
CA GLY A 166 -4.44 -12.74 -20.91
C GLY A 166 -5.12 -11.83 -21.94
N GLU A 167 -6.04 -10.96 -21.52
CA GLU A 167 -6.80 -10.05 -22.40
C GLU A 167 -5.97 -8.78 -22.70
N LYS A 168 -4.92 -8.95 -23.51
CA LYS A 168 -3.86 -7.94 -23.76
C LYS A 168 -4.39 -6.53 -24.06
N ASP A 169 -5.20 -6.38 -25.11
CA ASP A 169 -5.65 -5.06 -25.57
C ASP A 169 -6.56 -4.36 -24.53
N ALA A 170 -7.37 -5.14 -23.81
CA ALA A 170 -8.23 -4.62 -22.75
C ALA A 170 -7.39 -4.15 -21.54
N ALA A 171 -6.35 -4.91 -21.17
CA ALA A 171 -5.43 -4.54 -20.11
C ALA A 171 -4.67 -3.25 -20.44
N GLU A 172 -4.04 -3.17 -21.62
CA GLU A 172 -3.27 -1.98 -22.07
C GLU A 172 -4.15 -0.72 -22.04
N LYS A 173 -5.36 -0.80 -22.61
CA LYS A 173 -6.31 0.32 -22.59
C LYS A 173 -6.67 0.77 -21.18
N LYS A 174 -6.87 -0.17 -20.25
CA LYS A 174 -7.23 0.14 -18.86
C LYS A 174 -6.07 0.73 -18.07
N TYR A 175 -4.84 0.25 -18.26
CA TYR A 175 -3.65 0.88 -17.68
C TYR A 175 -3.50 2.33 -18.13
N LEU A 176 -3.56 2.58 -19.44
CA LEU A 176 -3.43 3.93 -20.00
C LEU A 176 -4.54 4.86 -19.49
N SER A 177 -5.78 4.37 -19.41
CA SER A 177 -6.91 5.14 -18.86
C SER A 177 -6.71 5.45 -17.36
N SER A 178 -6.20 4.48 -16.59
CA SER A 178 -5.89 4.67 -15.17
C SER A 178 -4.83 5.75 -14.96
N ILE A 179 -3.76 5.73 -15.77
CA ILE A 179 -2.65 6.68 -15.69
C ILE A 179 -3.16 8.10 -15.97
N GLU A 180 -3.96 8.29 -17.02
CA GLU A 180 -4.48 9.61 -17.36
C GLU A 180 -5.46 10.12 -16.30
N SER A 181 -6.37 9.28 -15.83
CA SER A 181 -7.29 9.63 -14.73
C SER A 181 -6.52 10.01 -13.45
N ALA A 182 -5.45 9.28 -13.10
CA ALA A 182 -4.62 9.60 -11.93
C ALA A 182 -3.92 10.97 -12.08
N LYS A 183 -3.42 11.28 -13.28
CA LYS A 183 -2.76 12.55 -13.60
C LYS A 183 -3.73 13.74 -13.57
N ASP A 184 -4.93 13.56 -14.10
CA ASP A 184 -5.98 14.59 -14.09
C ASP A 184 -6.43 14.91 -12.66
N HIS A 185 -6.61 13.86 -11.85
CA HIS A 185 -7.03 13.96 -10.45
C HIS A 185 -5.89 14.22 -9.46
N LYS A 186 -4.65 14.37 -9.94
CA LYS A 186 -3.43 14.70 -9.15
C LYS A 186 -3.00 13.64 -8.13
N PHE A 187 -3.26 12.36 -8.41
CA PHE A 187 -2.73 11.23 -7.64
C PHE A 187 -1.36 10.79 -8.19
N VAL A 188 -0.31 11.60 -7.99
CA VAL A 188 1.04 11.34 -8.54
C VAL A 188 1.60 9.97 -8.16
N ASN A 189 1.38 9.52 -6.93
CA ASN A 189 1.83 8.22 -6.46
C ASN A 189 1.10 7.06 -7.16
N GLU A 190 -0.19 7.21 -7.45
CA GLU A 190 -0.99 6.21 -8.14
C GLU A 190 -0.76 6.24 -9.66
N GLN A 191 -0.44 7.41 -10.23
CA GLN A 191 0.06 7.54 -11.59
C GLN A 191 1.39 6.78 -11.76
N GLY A 192 2.33 6.97 -10.83
CA GLY A 192 3.59 6.25 -10.79
C GLY A 192 3.40 4.74 -10.70
N LEU A 193 2.49 4.28 -9.84
CA LEU A 193 2.11 2.86 -9.75
C LEU A 193 1.52 2.33 -11.06
N GLY A 194 0.64 3.09 -11.71
CA GLY A 194 0.08 2.73 -13.02
C GLY A 194 1.17 2.54 -14.09
N HIS A 195 2.16 3.44 -14.12
CA HIS A 195 3.31 3.33 -15.01
C HIS A 195 4.22 2.14 -14.67
N GLU A 196 4.49 1.87 -13.39
CA GLU A 196 5.30 0.73 -12.95
C GLU A 196 4.65 -0.60 -13.37
N LEU A 197 3.34 -0.75 -13.14
CA LEU A 197 2.61 -1.96 -13.52
C LEU A 197 2.50 -2.13 -15.04
N LEU A 198 2.26 -1.04 -15.78
CA LEU A 198 2.22 -1.06 -17.24
C LEU A 198 3.59 -1.39 -17.85
N SER A 199 4.68 -0.92 -17.23
CA SER A 199 6.04 -1.31 -17.61
C SER A 199 6.23 -2.83 -17.49
N GLY A 200 5.86 -3.41 -16.34
CA GLY A 200 5.90 -4.86 -16.12
C GLY A 200 5.00 -5.64 -17.10
N PHE A 201 3.83 -5.10 -17.44
CA PHE A 201 2.95 -5.65 -18.47
C PHE A 201 3.65 -5.71 -19.83
N TYR A 202 4.24 -4.61 -20.31
CA TYR A 202 4.92 -4.61 -21.62
C TYR A 202 6.12 -5.55 -21.67
N SER A 203 6.93 -5.59 -20.61
CA SER A 203 8.06 -6.54 -20.54
C SER A 203 7.58 -7.99 -20.59
N SER A 204 6.46 -8.32 -19.93
CA SER A 204 5.90 -9.69 -20.00
C SER A 204 5.46 -10.11 -21.41
N TYR A 205 5.16 -9.16 -22.29
CA TYR A 205 4.84 -9.37 -23.69
C TYR A 205 6.02 -9.12 -24.63
N GLY A 206 7.23 -8.84 -24.10
CA GLY A 206 8.46 -8.64 -24.86
C GLY A 206 8.63 -7.26 -25.50
N ASP A 207 7.81 -6.27 -25.13
CA ASP A 207 7.91 -4.89 -25.65
C ASP A 207 8.79 -4.03 -24.72
N GLU A 208 10.10 -4.23 -24.80
CA GLU A 208 11.07 -3.61 -23.89
C GLU A 208 11.18 -2.08 -24.07
N ASP A 209 10.94 -1.56 -25.28
CA ASP A 209 10.98 -0.11 -25.54
C ASP A 209 9.86 0.62 -24.79
N LYS A 210 8.63 0.11 -24.88
CA LYS A 210 7.50 0.64 -24.10
C LYS A 210 7.70 0.40 -22.60
N SER A 211 8.20 -0.78 -22.23
CA SER A 211 8.53 -1.12 -20.84
C SER A 211 9.46 -0.07 -20.22
N HIS A 212 10.58 0.23 -20.89
CA HIS A 212 11.56 1.19 -20.42
C HIS A 212 10.99 2.61 -20.33
N THR A 213 10.22 3.03 -21.34
CA THR A 213 9.56 4.34 -21.35
C THR A 213 8.64 4.52 -20.14
N HIS A 214 7.79 3.54 -19.86
CA HIS A 214 6.89 3.61 -18.70
C HIS A 214 7.63 3.48 -17.37
N LYS A 215 8.72 2.71 -17.30
CA LYS A 215 9.59 2.68 -16.12
C LYS A 215 10.17 4.06 -15.81
N GLN A 216 10.57 4.81 -16.84
CA GLN A 216 11.07 6.18 -16.65
C GLN A 216 9.98 7.12 -16.15
N HIS A 217 8.76 7.05 -16.70
CA HIS A 217 7.65 7.86 -16.18
C HIS A 217 7.29 7.52 -14.72
N ALA A 218 7.37 6.24 -14.34
CA ALA A 218 7.21 5.83 -12.94
C ALA A 218 8.30 6.43 -12.04
N ASN A 219 9.56 6.45 -12.50
CA ASN A 219 10.66 7.11 -11.79
C ASN A 219 10.37 8.60 -11.55
N ASP A 220 9.91 9.31 -12.58
CA ASP A 220 9.61 10.74 -12.50
C ASP A 220 8.49 11.01 -11.49
N CYS A 221 7.43 10.19 -11.52
CA CYS A 221 6.32 10.28 -10.55
C CYS A 221 6.79 10.03 -9.12
N TYR A 222 7.63 9.02 -8.88
CA TYR A 222 8.12 8.72 -7.53
C TYR A 222 9.13 9.74 -7.02
N GLN A 223 9.89 10.35 -7.92
CA GLN A 223 10.74 11.48 -7.61
C GLN A 223 9.90 12.70 -7.20
N GLU A 224 8.84 13.03 -7.95
CA GLU A 224 7.91 14.11 -7.58
C GLU A 224 7.18 13.82 -6.27
N TRP A 225 6.77 12.57 -6.04
CA TRP A 225 6.13 12.15 -4.80
C TRP A 225 7.08 12.19 -3.58
N GLY A 226 8.39 12.11 -3.80
CA GLY A 226 9.41 12.13 -2.75
C GLY A 226 9.70 10.76 -2.11
N ALA A 227 9.25 9.66 -2.71
CA ALA A 227 9.48 8.30 -2.20
C ALA A 227 10.81 7.73 -2.69
N THR A 228 11.92 8.27 -2.16
CA THR A 228 13.28 7.92 -2.62
C THR A 228 13.62 6.43 -2.50
N ALA A 229 13.12 5.72 -1.49
CA ALA A 229 13.36 4.28 -1.36
C ALA A 229 12.63 3.47 -2.44
N VAL A 230 11.41 3.88 -2.79
CA VAL A 230 10.62 3.27 -3.87
C VAL A 230 11.30 3.49 -5.22
N LEU A 231 11.85 4.70 -5.42
CA LEU A 231 12.63 5.08 -6.60
C LEU A 231 13.91 4.23 -6.73
N ARG A 232 14.71 4.10 -5.66
CA ARG A 232 15.94 3.29 -5.66
C ARG A 232 15.65 1.83 -6.01
N ARG A 233 14.64 1.24 -5.37
CA ARG A 233 14.14 -0.11 -5.70
C ARG A 233 13.82 -0.23 -7.19
N LEU A 234 13.06 0.71 -7.75
CA LEU A 234 12.66 0.64 -9.15
C LEU A 234 13.88 0.72 -10.10
N ARG A 235 14.88 1.54 -9.75
CA ARG A 235 16.13 1.67 -10.52
C ARG A 235 17.06 0.46 -10.38
N GLY A 236 16.94 -0.31 -9.31
CA GLY A 236 17.88 -1.37 -8.95
C GLY A 236 19.13 -0.86 -8.23
N ASP A 237 19.04 0.34 -7.64
CA ASP A 237 20.12 0.99 -6.88
C ASP A 237 20.07 0.52 -5.41
N GLU A 238 20.25 -0.79 -5.16
CA GLU A 238 20.38 -1.38 -3.81
C GLU A 238 21.84 -1.53 -3.36
#